data_AF-A0A835XC63-F1
#
_entry.id   AF-A0A835XC63-F1
#
_cell.length_a   1.000
_cell.length_b   1.000
_cell.length_c   1.000
_cell.angle_alpha   90.00
_cell.angle_beta   90.00
_cell.angle_gamma   90.00
#
_symmetry.space_group_name_H-M   'P 1'
#
loop_
_entity.id
_entity.type
_entity.pdbx_description
1 polymer ?
#
loop_
_entity_poly.entity_id
_entity_poly.type
_entity_poly.pdbx_seq_one_letter_code
_entity_poly.pdbx_strand_id
1 'polypeptide(L)' 'MVLSLYGIASRTNLIAFSMGDFGKMSRILCLYLGSPYTYVSLGKPIAPGQFSLDEVKSISG' A
#
# COMPACT_ATOMS: atom_id res chain seq x y z
N MET A 1 -11.51 -6.94 -6.79
CA MET A 1 -10.65 -5.78 -6.42
C MET A 1 -9.47 -6.32 -5.63
N VAL A 2 -8.24 -5.88 -5.85
CA VAL A 2 -7.04 -6.51 -5.23
C VAL A 2 -7.08 -6.57 -3.70
N LEU A 3 -7.76 -5.62 -3.05
CA LEU A 3 -7.96 -5.58 -1.60
C LEU A 3 -8.89 -6.69 -1.07
N SER A 4 -9.72 -7.32 -1.90
CA SER A 4 -10.58 -8.43 -1.46
C SER A 4 -9.77 -9.68 -1.08
N LEU A 5 -8.49 -9.77 -1.48
CA LEU A 5 -7.62 -10.87 -1.08
C LEU A 5 -7.42 -10.92 0.45
N TYR A 6 -7.52 -9.80 1.16
CA TYR A 6 -7.42 -9.79 2.63
C TYR A 6 -8.60 -10.50 3.31
N GLY A 7 -9.74 -10.64 2.64
CA GLY A 7 -10.88 -11.41 3.16
C GLY A 7 -10.79 -12.92 2.93
N ILE A 8 -9.84 -13.36 2.10
CA ILE A 8 -9.73 -14.76 1.63
C ILE A 8 -8.42 -15.39 2.10
N ALA A 9 -7.33 -14.64 2.07
CA ALA A 9 -6.02 -15.10 2.50
C ALA A 9 -5.96 -15.14 4.03
N SER A 10 -6.07 -16.33 4.63
CA SER A 10 -5.78 -16.54 6.04
C SER A 10 -4.42 -17.22 6.17
N ARG A 11 -3.51 -16.64 6.98
CA ARG A 11 -2.17 -17.16 7.35
C ARG A 11 -0.96 -16.80 6.47
N THR A 12 -1.05 -15.79 5.62
CA THR A 12 0.12 -15.29 4.86
C THR A 12 0.38 -13.82 5.17
N ASN A 13 1.66 -13.41 5.18
CA ASN A 13 2.08 -12.01 5.20
C ASN A 13 1.78 -11.33 3.86
N LEU A 14 0.49 -11.20 3.54
CA LEU A 14 0.00 -10.71 2.26
C LEU A 14 0.24 -9.21 2.13
N ILE A 15 0.76 -8.81 0.97
CA ILE A 15 0.84 -7.42 0.54
C ILE A 15 0.15 -7.30 -0.81
N ALA A 16 -1.06 -6.75 -0.79
CA ALA A 16 -1.94 -6.60 -1.94
C ALA A 16 -2.44 -5.15 -2.07
N PHE A 17 -2.09 -4.49 -3.18
CA PHE A 17 -2.53 -3.16 -3.57
C PHE A 17 -2.38 -2.99 -5.09
N SER A 18 -3.00 -1.97 -5.68
CA SER A 18 -2.89 -1.65 -7.11
C SER A 18 -1.85 -0.56 -7.38
N MET A 19 -1.20 -0.64 -8.55
CA MET A 19 -0.30 0.40 -9.05
C MET A 19 -1.08 1.53 -9.73
N GLY A 20 -0.40 2.65 -10.00
CA GLY A 20 -0.96 3.81 -10.69
C GLY A 20 -1.74 4.74 -9.77
N ASP A 21 -2.08 5.92 -10.27
CA ASP A 21 -2.67 6.98 -9.44
C ASP A 21 -4.06 6.61 -8.89
N PHE A 22 -4.88 5.96 -9.72
CA PHE A 22 -6.18 5.42 -9.29
C PHE A 22 -6.05 4.37 -8.17
N GLY A 23 -4.95 3.62 -8.17
CA GLY A 23 -4.64 2.59 -7.18
C GLY A 23 -3.90 3.11 -5.95
N LYS A 24 -3.39 4.35 -5.97
CA LYS A 24 -2.47 4.89 -4.97
C LYS A 24 -3.01 4.70 -3.54
N MET A 25 -4.27 5.06 -3.29
CA MET A 25 -4.89 4.91 -1.96
C MET A 25 -4.93 3.46 -1.44
N SER A 26 -4.97 2.46 -2.32
CA SER A 26 -4.96 1.06 -1.90
C SER A 26 -3.67 0.65 -1.18
N ARG A 27 -2.54 1.36 -1.40
CA ARG A 27 -1.26 1.14 -0.71
C ARG A 27 -1.29 1.56 0.76
N ILE A 28 -2.21 2.44 1.13
CA ILE A 28 -2.48 2.85 2.52
C ILE A 28 -3.52 1.91 3.12
N LEU A 29 -4.61 1.66 2.42
CA LEU A 29 -5.68 0.76 2.88
C LEU A 29 -5.18 -0.65 3.17
N CYS A 30 -4.18 -1.13 2.41
CA CYS A 30 -3.62 -2.46 2.64
C CYS A 30 -3.03 -2.61 4.06
N LEU A 31 -2.45 -1.55 4.63
CA LEU A 31 -1.94 -1.54 6.01
C LEU A 31 -3.07 -1.74 7.02
N TYR A 32 -4.17 -1.01 6.85
CA TYR A 32 -5.35 -1.11 7.71
C TYR A 32 -6.03 -2.48 7.64
N LEU A 33 -5.89 -3.20 6.52
CA LEU A 33 -6.46 -4.53 6.31
C LEU A 33 -5.54 -5.69 6.76
N GLY A 34 -4.36 -5.39 7.31
CA GLY A 34 -3.46 -6.40 7.88
C GLY A 34 -2.18 -6.67 7.08
N SER A 35 -1.87 -5.86 6.07
CA SER A 35 -0.54 -5.89 5.44
C SER A 35 0.51 -5.52 6.48
N PRO A 36 1.61 -6.28 6.60
CA PRO A 36 2.65 -5.98 7.59
C PRO A 36 3.40 -4.67 7.31
N TYR A 37 3.47 -4.27 6.04
CA TYR A 37 4.07 -3.02 5.58
C TYR A 37 3.57 -2.67 4.17
N THR A 38 3.97 -1.49 3.67
CA THR A 38 3.73 -1.04 2.30
C THR A 38 5.01 -0.46 1.72
N TYR A 39 5.07 -0.32 0.39
CA TYR A 39 6.25 0.17 -0.30
C TYR A 39 6.14 1.66 -0.62
N VAL A 40 7.19 2.39 -0.25
CA VAL A 40 7.34 3.85 -0.39
C VAL A 40 8.63 4.19 -1.12
N SER A 41 8.76 5.42 -1.60
CA SER A 41 9.98 5.95 -2.19
C SER A 41 10.73 6.86 -1.21
N LEU A 42 12.06 6.69 -1.16
CA LEU A 42 13.02 7.55 -0.45
C LEU A 42 13.43 8.78 -1.28
N GLY A 43 12.94 8.90 -2.52
CA GLY A 43 13.30 9.97 -3.44
C GLY A 43 12.38 9.94 -4.66
N LYS A 44 12.93 9.66 -5.84
CA LYS A 44 12.11 9.54 -7.05
C LYS A 44 11.24 8.27 -7.00
N PRO A 45 9.94 8.33 -7.31
CA PRO A 45 9.10 7.15 -7.43
C PRO A 45 9.67 6.17 -8.47
N ILE A 46 9.78 4.90 -8.11
CA ILE A 46 10.28 3.83 -9.00
C ILE A 46 9.10 3.11 -9.67
N ALA A 47 7.90 3.19 -9.06
CA ALA A 47 6.67 2.61 -9.61
C ALA A 47 5.51 3.63 -9.62
N PRO A 48 4.55 3.51 -10.56
CA PRO A 48 3.37 4.38 -10.61
C PRO A 48 2.54 4.31 -9.33
N GLY A 49 2.09 5.48 -8.86
CA GLY A 49 1.28 5.61 -7.65
C GLY A 49 2.01 5.28 -6.34
N GLN A 50 3.35 5.26 -6.33
CA GLN A 50 4.13 5.06 -5.11
C GLN A 50 4.17 6.35 -4.28
N PHE A 51 3.92 6.23 -2.98
CA PHE A 51 4.06 7.36 -2.05
C PHE A 51 5.53 7.63 -1.72
N SER A 52 5.88 8.89 -1.46
CA SER A 52 7.13 9.22 -0.76
C SER A 52 7.03 8.88 0.73
N LEU A 53 8.17 8.72 1.39
CA LEU A 53 8.21 8.56 2.85
C LEU A 53 7.55 9.72 3.58
N ASP A 54 7.75 10.94 3.10
CA ASP A 54 7.18 12.14 3.74
C ASP A 54 5.65 12.18 3.60
N GLU A 55 5.11 11.77 2.44
CA GLU A 55 3.67 11.62 2.25
C GLU A 55 3.08 10.60 3.24
N VAL A 56 3.72 9.44 3.40
CA VAL A 56 3.21 8.40 4.32
C VAL A 56 3.33 8.85 5.78
N LYS A 57 4.42 9.51 6.18
CA LYS A 57 4.57 10.08 7.54
C LYS A 57 3.46 11.08 7.85
N SER A 58 3.16 11.99 6.92
CA SER A 58 2.05 12.95 7.06
C SER A 58 0.68 12.27 7.25
N ILE A 59 0.47 11.11 6.61
CA ILE A 59 -0.77 10.33 6.74
C ILE A 59 -0.84 9.56 8.07
N SER A 60 0.30 9.19 8.65
CA SER A 60 0.36 8.34 9.85
C SER A 60 0.54 9.12 11.16
N GLY A 61 0.89 10.40 11.11
CA GLY A 61 1.05 11.29 12.27
C GLY A 61 2.49 11.56 12.61
#